data_AF-A0A2V7EF68-F1
#
_entry.id   AF-A0A2V7EF68-F1
#
_cell.length_a   1.000
_cell.length_b   1.000
_cell.length_c   1.000
_cell.angle_alpha   90.00
_cell.angle_beta   90.00
_cell.angle_gamma   90.00
#
_symmetry.space_group_name_H-M   'P 1'
#
loop_
_entity.id
_entity.type
_entity.pdbx_description
1 polymer ?
#
loop_
_entity_poly.entity_id
_entity_poly.type
_entity_poly.pdbx_seq_one_letter_code
_entity_poly.pdbx_strand_id
1 'polypeptide(L)'
;MLISRLRFFSSRFPLPASLFPLFLAGCVVDSSNKQTTADTTGAAPVVTVTPVNRGTHGMTERVLWTFSPDRKAVLVVDDPVGVENEPVPNGFFFGDETRGFQTQMDSVWDVAPSPDWTTIGFGRAYQVVSGGGTGTDLLIDVSRRTSIDTATLRAASFASSGMSMTRAIAQPGVIRMPNNPRVQTSVDSSAPRLFPVARGWRIRWTTDGSTLALGNSPARAEDNEGSQTWAALDPLTGQLHGTLPSNASLVETKFTSGPTLDRSLPIDMSKAPPIEIKRGNQTFNIQSERGVITLVETTPSAATKAAPRVVGAGLALAATAGGRYIVALAPRSRPDPNEMAVEPVVYTVTW
;
A
#
# COMPACT_ATOMS: atom_id res chain seq x y z
N MET A 1 -21.00 -30.11 67.23
CA MET A 1 -21.40 -28.71 66.97
C MET A 1 -21.44 -28.52 65.46
N LEU A 2 -22.52 -28.89 64.77
CA LEU A 2 -23.82 -28.21 64.57
C LEU A 2 -23.74 -26.93 63.70
N ILE A 3 -24.36 -27.04 62.49
CA ILE A 3 -25.01 -26.01 61.62
C ILE A 3 -24.02 -25.00 60.94
N SER A 4 -24.03 -24.67 59.64
CA SER A 4 -25.15 -24.47 58.70
C SER A 4 -24.75 -24.56 57.23
N ARG A 5 -25.63 -25.19 56.43
CA ARG A 5 -25.73 -25.06 54.97
C ARG A 5 -26.45 -23.77 54.61
N LEU A 6 -26.13 -23.19 53.45
CA LEU A 6 -27.09 -22.40 52.67
C LEU A 6 -26.93 -22.70 51.18
N ARG A 7 -27.89 -23.47 50.67
CA ARG A 7 -28.28 -23.51 49.26
C ARG A 7 -29.34 -22.43 49.06
N PHE A 8 -29.30 -21.72 47.94
CA PHE A 8 -30.51 -21.11 47.39
C PHE A 8 -30.73 -21.53 45.93
N PHE A 9 -32.00 -21.81 45.67
CA PHE A 9 -32.58 -22.37 44.47
C PHE A 9 -32.83 -21.32 43.37
N SER A 10 -32.80 -21.82 42.14
CA SER A 10 -33.50 -21.42 40.91
C SER A 10 -34.54 -20.30 40.95
N SER A 11 -34.57 -19.50 39.87
CA SER A 11 -35.82 -19.25 39.13
C SER A 11 -35.54 -19.03 37.63
N ARG A 12 -36.42 -19.62 36.81
CA ARG A 12 -36.54 -19.50 35.34
C ARG A 12 -37.64 -18.47 35.03
N PHE A 13 -37.68 -18.07 33.74
CA PHE A 13 -38.79 -17.45 32.97
C PHE A 13 -38.71 -15.92 32.77
N PRO A 14 -39.37 -15.35 31.73
CA PRO A 14 -38.93 -15.33 30.33
C PRO A 14 -38.93 -13.90 29.74
N LEU A 15 -38.62 -13.79 28.45
CA LEU A 15 -38.68 -12.59 27.59
C LEU A 15 -39.97 -11.75 27.76
N PRO A 16 -39.90 -10.46 27.37
CA PRO A 16 -40.75 -10.06 26.25
C PRO A 16 -39.97 -9.41 25.11
N ALA A 17 -40.46 -9.69 23.91
CA ALA A 17 -40.12 -9.02 22.68
C ALA A 17 -40.49 -7.53 22.72
N SER A 18 -39.64 -6.68 22.16
CA SER A 18 -40.03 -5.36 21.69
C SER A 18 -39.21 -4.96 20.46
N LEU A 19 -39.89 -5.04 19.33
CA LEU A 19 -39.61 -4.36 18.07
C LEU A 19 -39.48 -2.85 18.27
N PHE A 20 -38.44 -2.23 17.74
CA PHE A 20 -38.47 -0.85 17.23
C PHE A 20 -37.33 -0.63 16.22
N PRO A 21 -37.61 -0.48 14.92
CA PRO A 21 -36.68 0.13 13.98
C PRO A 21 -36.85 1.65 14.04
N LEU A 22 -35.83 2.35 14.52
CA LEU A 22 -35.70 3.80 14.36
C LEU A 22 -35.27 4.07 12.91
N PHE A 23 -36.26 4.46 12.09
CA PHE A 23 -36.03 5.12 10.81
C PHE A 23 -35.39 6.49 11.07
N LEU A 24 -34.11 6.62 10.78
CA LEU A 24 -33.49 7.92 10.52
C LEU A 24 -33.55 8.19 9.02
N ALA A 25 -34.64 8.85 8.61
CA ALA A 25 -34.71 9.60 7.38
C ALA A 25 -33.80 10.85 7.53
N GLY A 26 -32.86 11.01 6.60
CA GLY A 26 -31.95 12.16 6.56
C GLY A 26 -31.57 12.49 5.11
N CYS A 27 -32.34 13.39 4.53
CA CYS A 27 -32.08 14.23 3.35
C CYS A 27 -31.35 13.58 2.15
N VAL A 28 -32.14 12.98 1.26
CA VAL A 28 -31.81 12.93 -0.17
C VAL A 28 -31.91 14.37 -0.69
N VAL A 29 -30.77 15.00 -0.97
CA VAL A 29 -30.74 16.22 -1.77
C VAL A 29 -31.04 15.81 -3.21
N ASP A 30 -32.29 16.04 -3.60
CA ASP A 30 -32.75 15.99 -4.97
C ASP A 30 -32.11 17.18 -5.70
N SER A 31 -31.08 16.92 -6.51
CA SER A 31 -30.48 17.93 -7.40
C SER A 31 -30.74 17.52 -8.85
N SER A 32 -32.03 17.56 -9.23
CA SER A 32 -32.40 17.69 -10.62
C SER A 32 -32.24 19.17 -11.05
N ASN A 33 -31.74 19.36 -12.27
CA ASN A 33 -31.64 20.63 -13.02
C ASN A 33 -30.55 21.64 -12.62
N LYS A 34 -29.34 21.40 -13.14
CA LYS A 34 -28.81 22.13 -14.31
C LYS A 34 -27.44 21.55 -14.65
N GLN A 35 -27.37 20.84 -15.77
CA GLN A 35 -26.11 20.54 -16.43
C GLN A 35 -25.59 21.85 -17.06
N THR A 36 -25.06 22.74 -16.23
CA THR A 36 -24.11 23.74 -16.72
C THR A 36 -22.84 22.98 -17.05
N THR A 37 -22.58 22.83 -18.35
CA THR A 37 -21.23 22.65 -18.89
C THR A 37 -20.41 23.87 -18.46
N ALA A 38 -20.00 23.90 -17.20
CA ALA A 38 -18.97 24.81 -16.74
C ALA A 38 -17.70 24.38 -17.43
N ASP A 39 -17.18 25.28 -18.26
CA ASP A 39 -15.88 25.13 -18.90
C ASP A 39 -14.82 25.13 -17.79
N THR A 40 -14.41 23.94 -17.32
CA THR A 40 -13.39 23.77 -16.28
C THR A 40 -11.97 23.88 -16.82
N THR A 41 -11.78 24.27 -18.09
CA THR A 41 -10.44 24.41 -18.69
C THR A 41 -9.53 25.40 -17.95
N GLY A 42 -10.08 26.27 -17.08
CA GLY A 42 -9.34 27.20 -16.22
C GLY A 42 -9.33 26.92 -14.71
N ALA A 43 -9.95 25.84 -14.22
CA ALA A 43 -10.00 25.56 -12.78
C ALA A 43 -8.65 24.99 -12.27
N ALA A 44 -8.24 25.40 -11.06
CA ALA A 44 -7.11 24.78 -10.37
C ALA A 44 -7.40 23.29 -10.13
N PRO A 45 -6.44 22.39 -10.35
CA PRO A 45 -6.66 20.96 -10.17
C PRO A 45 -6.98 20.67 -8.71
N VAL A 46 -7.89 19.72 -8.47
CA VAL A 46 -8.11 19.19 -7.11
C VAL A 46 -7.03 18.17 -6.85
N VAL A 47 -6.19 18.43 -5.85
CA VAL A 47 -5.04 17.59 -5.53
C VAL A 47 -5.20 16.95 -4.17
N THR A 48 -5.08 15.62 -4.12
CA THR A 48 -4.99 14.86 -2.87
C THR A 48 -3.56 14.35 -2.70
N VAL A 49 -3.02 14.47 -1.49
CA VAL A 49 -1.68 13.97 -1.15
C VAL A 49 -1.82 12.68 -0.35
N THR A 50 -1.17 11.62 -0.80
CA THR A 50 -1.15 10.34 -0.07
C THR A 50 0.29 9.96 0.24
N PRO A 51 0.70 9.90 1.52
CA PRO A 51 1.99 9.31 1.90
C PRO A 51 2.06 7.86 1.42
N VAL A 52 3.22 7.43 0.90
CA VAL A 52 3.41 6.04 0.44
C VAL A 52 3.44 5.08 1.64
N ASN A 53 4.00 5.54 2.75
CA ASN A 53 4.10 4.82 4.02
C ASN A 53 3.77 5.79 5.16
N ARG A 54 2.91 5.35 6.07
CA ARG A 54 2.53 6.03 7.31
C ARG A 54 3.02 5.28 8.55
N GLY A 55 3.67 4.14 8.33
CA GLY A 55 4.09 3.20 9.35
C GLY A 55 5.52 3.45 9.80
N THR A 56 6.35 2.42 9.70
CA THR A 56 7.73 2.47 10.19
C THR A 56 8.60 3.28 9.26
N HIS A 57 9.40 4.16 9.84
CA HIS A 57 10.40 4.96 9.16
C HIS A 57 11.80 4.53 9.60
N GLY A 58 12.72 4.56 8.64
CA GLY A 58 14.11 4.19 8.85
C GLY A 58 14.97 5.41 9.13
N MET A 59 16.24 5.17 9.47
CA MET A 59 17.28 6.21 9.46
C MET A 59 17.66 6.61 8.03
N THR A 60 17.45 5.67 7.12
CA THR A 60 17.64 5.78 5.69
C THR A 60 16.45 5.13 5.01
N GLU A 61 15.95 5.70 3.92
CA GLU A 61 14.80 5.17 3.16
C GLU A 61 15.09 5.24 1.66
N ARG A 62 14.55 4.29 0.90
CA ARG A 62 14.60 4.31 -0.57
C ARG A 62 13.19 4.41 -1.12
N VAL A 63 12.99 5.29 -2.08
CA VAL A 63 11.75 5.31 -2.86
C VAL A 63 11.95 4.48 -4.11
N LEU A 64 11.10 3.49 -4.31
CA LEU A 64 11.10 2.66 -5.51
C LEU A 64 9.79 2.87 -6.25
N TRP A 65 9.81 2.89 -7.57
CA TRP A 65 8.57 2.85 -8.36
C TRP A 65 8.68 2.02 -9.61
N THR A 66 7.55 1.52 -10.09
CA THR A 66 7.45 0.86 -11.37
C THR A 66 6.12 1.21 -12.04
N PHE A 67 6.08 1.12 -13.36
CA PHE A 67 4.91 1.47 -14.17
C PHE A 67 4.37 0.25 -14.91
N SER A 68 3.07 0.24 -15.15
CA SER A 68 2.48 -0.66 -16.15
C SER A 68 3.10 -0.41 -17.52
N PRO A 69 3.06 -1.38 -18.45
CA PRO A 69 3.63 -1.20 -19.79
C PRO A 69 3.08 0.03 -20.54
N ASP A 70 1.82 0.39 -20.31
CA ASP A 70 1.17 1.58 -20.87
C ASP A 70 1.36 2.86 -20.03
N ARG A 71 2.09 2.77 -18.91
CA ARG A 71 2.35 3.82 -17.91
C ARG A 71 1.10 4.44 -17.28
N LYS A 72 -0.05 3.77 -17.36
CA LYS A 72 -1.31 4.25 -16.77
C LYS A 72 -1.49 3.83 -15.31
N ALA A 73 -0.73 2.85 -14.86
CA ALA A 73 -0.67 2.46 -13.46
C ALA A 73 0.75 2.60 -12.93
N VAL A 74 0.86 2.88 -11.63
CA VAL A 74 2.11 3.04 -10.90
C VAL A 74 2.02 2.28 -9.57
N LEU A 75 3.07 1.53 -9.26
CA LEU A 75 3.34 1.00 -7.92
C LEU A 75 4.53 1.74 -7.36
N VAL A 76 4.36 2.35 -6.19
CA VAL A 76 5.41 3.04 -5.45
C VAL A 76 5.61 2.30 -4.13
N VAL A 77 6.86 2.05 -3.77
CA VAL A 77 7.25 1.44 -2.51
C VAL A 77 8.17 2.41 -1.80
N ASP A 78 7.86 2.66 -0.54
CA ASP A 78 8.79 3.27 0.39
C ASP A 78 9.42 2.14 1.20
N ASP A 79 10.74 2.08 1.12
CA ASP A 79 11.58 0.96 1.53
C ASP A 79 12.57 1.45 2.59
N PRO A 80 12.17 1.42 3.88
CA PRO A 80 13.04 1.82 4.98
C PRO A 80 14.21 0.85 5.09
N VAL A 81 15.42 1.38 5.00
CA VAL A 81 16.63 0.58 5.18
C VAL A 81 16.92 0.49 6.68
N GLY A 82 16.94 -0.73 7.21
CA GLY A 82 17.28 -0.95 8.61
C GLY A 82 18.72 -0.59 8.93
N VAL A 83 18.94 -0.25 10.20
CA VAL A 83 20.28 -0.08 10.75
C VAL A 83 20.96 -1.46 10.74
N GLU A 84 22.20 -1.54 10.23
CA GLU A 84 22.96 -2.80 10.13
C GLU A 84 22.35 -3.87 9.20
N ASN A 85 21.63 -3.44 8.15
CA ASN A 85 20.94 -4.31 7.18
C ASN A 85 19.72 -5.07 7.73
N GLU A 86 19.17 -4.67 8.88
CA GLU A 86 17.95 -5.28 9.41
C GLU A 86 16.74 -5.05 8.48
N PRO A 87 15.81 -6.02 8.39
CA PRO A 87 14.64 -5.87 7.55
C PRO A 87 13.60 -5.01 8.24
N VAL A 88 13.09 -3.99 7.55
CA VAL A 88 12.02 -3.14 8.05
C VAL A 88 10.79 -3.31 7.16
N PRO A 89 9.57 -3.36 7.72
CA PRO A 89 8.38 -3.38 6.89
C PRO A 89 8.26 -2.10 6.05
N ASN A 90 8.05 -2.29 4.75
CA ASN A 90 7.82 -1.27 3.74
C ASN A 90 6.38 -0.74 3.80
N GLY A 91 6.15 0.37 3.11
CA GLY A 91 4.82 0.81 2.70
C GLY A 91 4.72 0.88 1.19
N PHE A 92 3.52 0.73 0.65
CA PHE A 92 3.30 0.91 -0.79
C PHE A 92 2.06 1.72 -1.09
N PHE A 93 2.12 2.40 -2.23
CA PHE A 93 0.99 3.02 -2.91
C PHE A 93 0.83 2.40 -4.29
N PHE A 94 -0.40 2.09 -4.68
CA PHE A 94 -0.74 1.72 -6.04
C PHE A 94 -1.81 2.67 -6.58
N GLY A 95 -1.63 3.15 -7.82
CA GLY A 95 -2.61 3.96 -8.52
C GLY A 95 -2.76 3.52 -9.98
N ASP A 96 -3.99 3.52 -10.48
CA ASP A 96 -4.34 3.21 -11.86
C ASP A 96 -5.30 4.26 -12.40
N GLU A 97 -4.84 5.04 -13.38
CA GLU A 97 -5.59 6.17 -13.91
C GLU A 97 -6.72 5.76 -14.85
N THR A 98 -6.61 4.60 -15.50
CA THR A 98 -7.63 4.05 -16.40
C THR A 98 -8.86 3.66 -15.61
N ARG A 99 -8.66 2.97 -14.49
CA ARG A 99 -9.75 2.56 -13.60
C ARG A 99 -10.14 3.69 -12.65
N GLY A 100 -9.23 4.63 -12.38
CA GLY A 100 -9.41 5.63 -11.33
C GLY A 100 -9.39 5.00 -9.94
N PHE A 101 -8.53 4.00 -9.77
CA PHE A 101 -8.37 3.23 -8.56
C PHE A 101 -7.06 3.61 -7.87
N GLN A 102 -7.06 3.68 -6.54
CA GLN A 102 -5.84 3.77 -5.77
C GLN A 102 -5.99 3.03 -4.44
N THR A 103 -4.88 2.53 -3.93
CA THR A 103 -4.79 1.93 -2.59
C THR A 103 -3.42 2.20 -2.00
N GLN A 104 -3.36 2.21 -0.67
CA GLN A 104 -2.13 2.39 0.08
C GLN A 104 -2.12 1.38 1.23
N MET A 105 -0.94 0.86 1.55
CA MET A 105 -0.78 -0.08 2.64
C MET A 105 0.58 0.04 3.29
N ASP A 106 0.57 0.18 4.62
CA ASP A 106 1.77 0.17 5.45
C ASP A 106 2.16 -1.26 5.85
N SER A 107 3.36 -1.44 6.41
CA SER A 107 3.80 -2.69 7.04
C SER A 107 3.68 -3.91 6.12
N VAL A 108 4.38 -3.89 5.00
CA VAL A 108 4.52 -5.03 4.08
C VAL A 108 5.98 -5.43 3.95
N TRP A 109 6.27 -6.73 3.81
CA TRP A 109 7.62 -7.21 3.52
C TRP A 109 7.97 -7.13 2.04
N ASP A 110 6.98 -7.34 1.17
CA ASP A 110 7.16 -7.30 -0.27
C ASP A 110 5.81 -7.05 -0.95
N VAL A 111 5.88 -6.54 -2.19
CA VAL A 111 4.71 -6.25 -3.02
C VAL A 111 5.06 -6.42 -4.50
N ALA A 112 4.17 -7.05 -5.26
CA ALA A 112 4.33 -7.23 -6.69
C ALA A 112 2.99 -7.11 -7.45
N PRO A 113 2.96 -6.38 -8.57
CA PRO A 113 1.81 -6.40 -9.46
C PRO A 113 1.79 -7.70 -10.27
N SER A 114 0.59 -8.17 -10.56
CA SER A 114 0.35 -9.22 -11.57
C SER A 114 0.79 -8.74 -12.97
N PRO A 115 1.09 -9.67 -13.90
CA PRO A 115 1.60 -9.30 -15.23
C PRO A 115 0.66 -8.40 -16.03
N ASP A 116 -0.65 -8.54 -15.81
CA ASP A 116 -1.70 -7.75 -16.45
C ASP A 116 -2.07 -6.47 -15.65
N TRP A 117 -1.40 -6.23 -14.51
CA TRP A 117 -1.62 -5.10 -13.62
C TRP A 117 -3.05 -4.95 -13.10
N THR A 118 -3.82 -6.04 -13.04
CA THR A 118 -5.20 -6.04 -12.51
C THR A 118 -5.29 -6.45 -11.06
N THR A 119 -4.18 -6.92 -10.50
CA THR A 119 -4.09 -7.49 -9.17
C THR A 119 -2.73 -7.18 -8.53
N ILE A 120 -2.71 -6.81 -7.24
CA ILE A 120 -1.49 -6.66 -6.44
C ILE A 120 -1.40 -7.81 -5.44
N GLY A 121 -0.27 -8.50 -5.42
CA GLY A 121 0.09 -9.44 -4.36
C GLY A 121 1.03 -8.76 -3.38
N PHE A 122 0.87 -9.02 -2.09
CA PHE A 122 1.71 -8.44 -1.04
C PHE A 122 1.89 -9.40 0.15
N GLY A 123 2.95 -9.21 0.92
CA GLY A 123 3.22 -9.92 2.16
C GLY A 123 3.05 -8.99 3.34
N ARG A 124 1.93 -9.07 4.07
CA ARG A 124 1.67 -8.24 5.26
C ARG A 124 2.63 -8.62 6.39
N ALA A 125 3.24 -7.62 7.00
CA ALA A 125 4.16 -7.81 8.12
C ALA A 125 3.43 -7.81 9.46
N TYR A 126 3.78 -8.77 10.32
CA TYR A 126 3.39 -8.78 11.73
C TYR A 126 4.58 -9.15 12.60
N GLN A 127 4.82 -8.37 13.64
CA GLN A 127 5.74 -8.76 14.72
C GLN A 127 5.04 -9.74 15.65
N VAL A 128 5.71 -10.84 16.00
CA VAL A 128 5.20 -11.90 16.87
C VAL A 128 5.99 -12.06 18.17
N VAL A 129 7.21 -11.51 18.22
CA VAL A 129 8.05 -11.43 19.43
C VAL A 129 8.69 -10.05 19.44
N SER A 130 8.59 -9.33 20.56
CA SER A 130 9.29 -8.05 20.76
C SER A 130 10.74 -8.27 21.20
N GLY A 131 11.61 -7.29 20.97
CA GLY A 131 13.06 -7.39 21.26
C GLY A 131 13.45 -7.77 22.69
N GLY A 132 12.52 -7.66 23.67
CA GLY A 132 12.70 -8.10 25.06
C GLY A 132 12.43 -9.58 25.35
N GLY A 133 11.99 -10.37 24.36
CA GLY A 133 12.10 -11.83 24.38
C GLY A 133 11.04 -12.65 25.13
N THR A 134 9.95 -12.08 25.68
CA THR A 134 9.01 -12.86 26.51
C THR A 134 7.52 -12.69 26.19
N GLY A 135 7.14 -11.91 25.16
CA GLY A 135 5.73 -11.63 24.87
C GLY A 135 4.99 -12.78 24.17
N THR A 136 4.35 -13.69 24.91
CA THR A 136 3.35 -14.63 24.35
C THR A 136 2.10 -13.92 23.81
N ASP A 137 1.82 -12.73 24.34
CA ASP A 137 0.60 -11.97 24.04
C ASP A 137 0.56 -11.50 22.58
N LEU A 138 1.69 -11.10 22.01
CA LEU A 138 1.78 -10.70 20.60
C LEU A 138 1.42 -11.85 19.67
N LEU A 139 1.90 -13.06 19.98
CA LEU A 139 1.69 -14.23 19.14
C LEU A 139 0.23 -14.69 19.18
N ILE A 140 -0.43 -14.59 20.35
CA ILE A 140 -1.88 -14.82 20.48
C ILE A 140 -2.67 -13.76 19.72
N ASP A 141 -2.27 -12.50 19.81
CA ASP A 141 -3.00 -11.40 19.15
C ASP A 141 -2.89 -11.47 17.62
N VAL A 142 -1.69 -11.78 17.11
CA VAL A 142 -1.47 -12.05 15.68
C VAL A 142 -2.25 -13.29 15.24
N SER A 143 -2.30 -14.35 16.05
CA SER A 143 -3.12 -15.53 15.75
C SER A 143 -4.60 -15.18 15.55
N ARG A 144 -5.17 -14.34 16.41
CA ARG A 144 -6.57 -13.87 16.26
C ARG A 144 -6.77 -13.02 15.01
N ARG A 145 -5.83 -12.13 14.70
CA ARG A 145 -5.95 -11.22 13.53
C ARG A 145 -5.77 -11.94 12.20
N THR A 146 -4.90 -12.94 12.16
CA THR A 146 -4.52 -13.64 10.93
C THR A 146 -5.28 -14.94 10.71
N SER A 147 -5.96 -15.45 11.76
CA SER A 147 -6.55 -16.78 11.80
C SER A 147 -5.54 -17.92 11.59
N ILE A 148 -4.26 -17.68 11.88
CA ILE A 148 -3.18 -18.67 11.84
C ILE A 148 -2.91 -19.13 13.27
N ASP A 149 -2.81 -20.44 13.52
CA ASP A 149 -2.55 -20.93 14.86
C ASP A 149 -1.15 -20.55 15.38
N THR A 150 -1.02 -20.50 16.70
CA THR A 150 0.20 -20.06 17.37
C THR A 150 1.40 -20.98 17.13
N ALA A 151 1.19 -22.28 16.89
CA ALA A 151 2.28 -23.21 16.60
C ALA A 151 2.84 -22.94 15.19
N THR A 152 1.97 -22.76 14.20
CA THR A 152 2.34 -22.38 12.84
C THR A 152 3.04 -21.02 12.80
N LEU A 153 2.52 -20.01 13.51
CA LEU A 153 3.18 -18.70 13.60
C LEU A 153 4.59 -18.80 14.20
N ARG A 154 4.75 -19.59 15.27
CA ARG A 154 6.06 -19.81 15.89
C ARG A 154 7.04 -20.47 14.92
N ALA A 155 6.61 -21.53 14.24
CA ALA A 155 7.43 -22.28 13.30
C ALA A 155 7.82 -21.46 12.05
N ALA A 156 6.91 -20.63 11.55
CA ALA A 156 7.13 -19.84 10.35
C ALA A 156 7.82 -18.49 10.60
N SER A 157 7.85 -18.02 11.85
CA SER A 157 8.48 -16.75 12.21
C SER A 157 9.96 -16.72 11.85
N PHE A 158 10.49 -15.54 11.60
CA PHE A 158 11.90 -15.28 11.30
C PHE A 158 12.43 -14.10 12.10
N ALA A 159 13.75 -14.03 12.24
CA ALA A 159 14.40 -12.88 12.87
C ALA A 159 14.16 -11.64 11.99
N SER A 160 13.58 -10.60 12.57
CA SER A 160 13.33 -9.33 11.88
C SER A 160 14.30 -8.23 12.30
N SER A 161 15.34 -8.60 13.05
CA SER A 161 16.41 -7.73 13.55
C SER A 161 17.62 -8.61 13.84
N GLY A 162 18.81 -8.11 13.55
CA GLY A 162 20.09 -8.76 13.86
C GLY A 162 20.58 -8.43 15.28
N MET A 163 20.15 -7.29 15.83
CA MET A 163 20.54 -6.77 17.15
C MET A 163 19.59 -7.18 18.29
N SER A 164 18.36 -7.61 17.98
CA SER A 164 17.36 -7.96 18.98
C SER A 164 16.75 -9.34 18.74
N MET A 165 16.07 -9.88 19.76
CA MET A 165 15.31 -11.14 19.63
C MET A 165 13.96 -10.95 18.92
N THR A 166 13.78 -9.84 18.19
CA THR A 166 12.51 -9.53 17.51
C THR A 166 12.26 -10.54 16.39
N ARG A 167 11.04 -11.08 16.37
CA ARG A 167 10.61 -12.00 15.31
C ARG A 167 9.36 -11.51 14.65
N ALA A 168 9.25 -11.79 13.37
CA ALA A 168 8.09 -11.46 12.57
C ALA A 168 7.61 -12.64 11.72
N ILE A 169 6.41 -12.49 11.18
CA ILE A 169 5.84 -13.36 10.15
C ILE A 169 5.39 -12.49 8.96
N ALA A 170 5.22 -13.15 7.82
CA ALA A 170 4.54 -12.61 6.67
C ALA A 170 3.17 -13.30 6.53
N GLN A 171 2.14 -12.54 6.19
CA GLN A 171 0.84 -13.07 5.78
C GLN A 171 0.55 -12.60 4.35
N PRO A 172 0.34 -13.50 3.38
CA PRO A 172 0.12 -13.08 2.01
C PRO A 172 -1.28 -12.51 1.86
N GLY A 173 -1.40 -11.54 0.97
CA GLY A 173 -2.65 -10.95 0.59
C GLY A 173 -2.68 -10.52 -0.86
N VAL A 174 -3.89 -10.31 -1.35
CA VAL A 174 -4.17 -9.90 -2.72
C VAL A 174 -5.17 -8.76 -2.72
N ILE A 175 -4.92 -7.74 -3.53
CA ILE A 175 -5.86 -6.67 -3.84
C ILE A 175 -6.20 -6.80 -5.32
N ARG A 176 -7.49 -7.02 -5.64
CA ARG A 176 -7.96 -7.03 -7.02
C ARG A 176 -8.50 -5.66 -7.39
N MET A 177 -8.09 -5.16 -8.54
CA MET A 177 -8.59 -3.89 -9.06
C MET A 177 -9.98 -4.14 -9.66
N PRO A 178 -11.02 -3.41 -9.22
CA PRO A 178 -12.34 -3.54 -9.82
C PRO A 178 -12.30 -3.07 -11.27
N ASN A 179 -12.97 -3.80 -12.17
CA ASN A 179 -13.14 -3.35 -13.56
C ASN A 179 -13.85 -2.01 -13.65
N ASN A 180 -14.74 -1.73 -12.68
CA ASN A 180 -15.38 -0.44 -12.51
C ASN A 180 -15.47 -0.09 -11.01
N PRO A 181 -14.62 0.81 -10.47
CA PRO A 181 -14.64 1.15 -9.05
C PRO A 181 -15.90 1.89 -8.60
N ARG A 182 -16.75 2.35 -9.54
CA ARG A 182 -18.05 2.96 -9.23
C ARG A 182 -19.15 1.92 -8.96
N VAL A 183 -18.90 0.66 -9.30
CA VAL A 183 -19.84 -0.45 -9.11
C VAL A 183 -19.30 -1.32 -7.99
N GLN A 184 -19.75 -1.07 -6.76
CA GLN A 184 -19.41 -1.89 -5.61
C GLN A 184 -20.30 -3.13 -5.57
N THR A 185 -19.86 -4.22 -6.18
CA THR A 185 -20.38 -5.56 -5.89
C THR A 185 -19.42 -6.29 -4.96
N SER A 186 -19.91 -7.28 -4.19
CA SER A 186 -19.04 -8.08 -3.31
C SER A 186 -17.98 -8.87 -4.08
N VAL A 187 -18.24 -9.18 -5.36
CA VAL A 187 -17.33 -9.94 -6.25
C VAL A 187 -16.21 -9.06 -6.81
N ASP A 188 -16.45 -7.74 -6.92
CA ASP A 188 -15.49 -6.73 -7.37
C ASP A 188 -14.93 -5.89 -6.21
N SER A 189 -14.93 -6.44 -4.98
CA SER A 189 -14.39 -5.73 -3.83
C SER A 189 -12.89 -5.44 -4.00
N SER A 190 -12.52 -4.18 -3.82
CA SER A 190 -11.12 -3.75 -3.74
C SER A 190 -10.52 -3.88 -2.33
N ALA A 191 -11.27 -4.45 -1.39
CA ALA A 191 -10.74 -4.73 -0.06
C ALA A 191 -9.63 -5.78 -0.16
N PRO A 192 -8.50 -5.61 0.55
CA PRO A 192 -7.45 -6.62 0.58
C PRO A 192 -7.99 -7.94 1.11
N ARG A 193 -7.74 -9.03 0.37
CA ARG A 193 -7.98 -10.39 0.82
C ARG A 193 -6.70 -10.96 1.38
N LEU A 194 -6.70 -11.22 2.69
CA LEU A 194 -5.60 -11.89 3.38
C LEU A 194 -5.86 -13.39 3.45
N PHE A 195 -4.81 -14.20 3.34
CA PHE A 195 -4.91 -15.65 3.44
C PHE A 195 -4.27 -16.13 4.74
N PRO A 196 -4.85 -17.12 5.44
CA PRO A 196 -4.33 -17.63 6.71
C PRO A 196 -3.12 -18.56 6.47
N VAL A 197 -2.05 -17.99 5.91
CA VAL A 197 -0.80 -18.68 5.57
C VAL A 197 0.35 -17.85 6.15
N ALA A 198 1.28 -18.48 6.87
CA ALA A 198 2.46 -17.80 7.41
C ALA A 198 3.64 -17.86 6.44
N ARG A 199 3.51 -17.23 5.27
CA ARG A 199 4.50 -17.16 4.18
C ARG A 199 4.39 -15.82 3.46
N GLY A 200 5.25 -15.60 2.47
CA GLY A 200 5.18 -14.39 1.65
C GLY A 200 6.11 -13.29 2.12
N TRP A 201 7.26 -13.66 2.68
CA TRP A 201 8.39 -12.73 2.87
C TRP A 201 8.75 -12.06 1.54
N ARG A 202 8.81 -12.87 0.48
CA ARG A 202 8.82 -12.40 -0.91
C ARG A 202 7.57 -12.83 -1.64
N ILE A 203 7.15 -12.00 -2.58
CA ILE A 203 5.95 -12.21 -3.39
C ILE A 203 6.30 -12.05 -4.86
N ARG A 204 5.97 -13.05 -5.68
CA ARG A 204 6.10 -12.95 -7.13
C ARG A 204 4.86 -13.53 -7.79
N TRP A 205 4.60 -13.11 -9.03
CA TRP A 205 3.55 -13.71 -9.84
C TRP A 205 4.16 -14.68 -10.84
N THR A 206 3.42 -15.73 -11.19
CA THR A 206 3.73 -16.47 -12.41
C THR A 206 3.52 -15.59 -13.64
N THR A 207 4.25 -15.86 -14.71
CA THR A 207 4.19 -15.11 -15.98
C THR A 207 2.81 -15.09 -16.62
N ASP A 208 1.98 -16.10 -16.37
CA ASP A 208 0.58 -16.19 -16.79
C ASP A 208 -0.39 -15.47 -15.82
N GLY A 209 0.10 -14.97 -14.68
CA GLY A 209 -0.68 -14.28 -13.65
C GLY A 209 -1.63 -15.17 -12.85
N SER A 210 -1.64 -16.50 -13.08
CA SER A 210 -2.61 -17.42 -12.47
C SER A 210 -2.29 -17.74 -11.01
N THR A 211 -1.02 -17.64 -10.61
CA THR A 211 -0.52 -18.10 -9.32
C THR A 211 0.29 -17.01 -8.63
N LEU A 212 0.04 -16.84 -7.33
CA LEU A 212 0.88 -16.03 -6.46
C LEU A 212 1.95 -16.93 -5.83
N ALA A 213 3.21 -16.70 -6.16
CA ALA A 213 4.35 -17.40 -5.59
C ALA A 213 4.72 -16.77 -4.24
N LEU A 214 4.71 -17.59 -3.19
CA LEU A 214 5.03 -17.20 -1.83
C LEU A 214 6.42 -17.68 -1.45
N GLY A 215 7.33 -16.73 -1.26
CA GLY A 215 8.66 -16.99 -0.76
C GLY A 215 8.62 -17.48 0.69
N ASN A 216 9.48 -18.44 1.00
CA ASN A 216 9.83 -18.80 2.37
C ASN A 216 10.49 -17.66 3.13
N SER A 217 10.48 -17.77 4.46
CA SER A 217 11.16 -16.88 5.38
C SER A 217 12.65 -16.72 5.05
N PRO A 218 13.22 -15.53 5.27
CA PRO A 218 14.63 -15.28 4.99
C PRO A 218 15.50 -16.09 5.96
N ALA A 219 16.70 -16.49 5.52
CA ALA A 219 17.67 -17.19 6.36
C ALA A 219 18.44 -16.22 7.27
N ARG A 220 18.48 -14.93 6.91
CA ARG A 220 19.15 -13.84 7.61
C ARG A 220 18.15 -12.70 7.84
N ALA A 221 18.42 -11.87 8.82
CA ALA A 221 17.67 -10.64 9.00
C ALA A 221 18.23 -9.59 8.03
N GLU A 222 18.01 -9.77 6.73
CA GLU A 222 18.46 -8.86 5.68
C GLU A 222 17.29 -8.35 4.83
N ASP A 223 17.18 -7.03 4.67
CA ASP A 223 16.08 -6.36 3.97
C ASP A 223 15.87 -6.83 2.52
N ASN A 224 16.95 -7.11 1.80
CA ASN A 224 16.93 -7.52 0.38
C ASN A 224 17.10 -9.04 0.18
N GLU A 225 17.00 -9.87 1.22
CA GLU A 225 17.20 -11.31 1.06
C GLU A 225 16.12 -11.94 0.17
N GLY A 226 16.57 -12.63 -0.88
CA GLY A 226 15.71 -13.38 -1.79
C GLY A 226 15.16 -14.66 -1.17
N SER A 227 14.17 -15.29 -1.82
CA SER A 227 13.67 -16.58 -1.38
C SER A 227 14.29 -17.74 -2.16
N GLN A 228 14.75 -18.76 -1.45
CA GLN A 228 15.34 -19.96 -2.05
C GLN A 228 14.29 -20.95 -2.57
N THR A 229 13.07 -20.89 -2.04
CA THR A 229 11.99 -21.83 -2.34
C THR A 229 10.64 -21.12 -2.33
N TRP A 230 9.73 -21.60 -3.18
CA TRP A 230 8.46 -20.95 -3.46
C TRP A 230 7.30 -21.93 -3.34
N ALA A 231 6.24 -21.52 -2.65
CA ALA A 231 4.96 -22.20 -2.64
C ALA A 231 3.98 -21.50 -3.59
N ALA A 232 3.08 -22.26 -4.21
CA ALA A 232 2.06 -21.72 -5.11
C ALA A 232 0.77 -21.44 -4.33
N LEU A 233 0.27 -20.21 -4.38
CA LEU A 233 -1.02 -19.84 -3.82
C LEU A 233 -1.97 -19.49 -4.97
N ASP A 234 -3.15 -20.11 -4.99
CA ASP A 234 -4.26 -19.66 -5.83
C ASP A 234 -4.82 -18.34 -5.24
N PRO A 235 -4.70 -17.21 -5.94
CA PRO A 235 -5.14 -15.91 -5.45
C PRO A 235 -6.68 -15.78 -5.35
N LEU A 236 -7.44 -16.65 -6.00
CA LEU A 236 -8.91 -16.65 -5.99
C LEU A 236 -9.49 -17.53 -4.90
N THR A 237 -8.90 -18.68 -4.61
CA THR A 237 -9.41 -19.59 -3.57
C THR A 237 -8.66 -19.45 -2.26
N GLY A 238 -7.40 -19.03 -2.30
CA GLY A 238 -6.48 -19.09 -1.18
C GLY A 238 -5.87 -20.47 -0.95
N GLN A 239 -6.08 -21.41 -1.87
CA GLN A 239 -5.50 -22.74 -1.78
C GLN A 239 -3.98 -22.67 -1.93
N LEU A 240 -3.27 -23.21 -0.94
CA LEU A 240 -1.82 -23.31 -0.94
C LEU A 240 -1.37 -24.68 -1.46
N HIS A 241 -0.48 -24.65 -2.45
CA HIS A 241 0.22 -25.80 -3.00
C HIS A 241 1.70 -25.72 -2.60
N GLY A 242 2.29 -26.85 -2.20
CA GLY A 242 3.62 -26.88 -1.58
C GLY A 242 4.76 -26.37 -2.47
N THR A 243 4.69 -26.60 -3.79
CA THR A 243 5.70 -26.16 -4.76
C THR A 243 5.02 -25.49 -5.96
N LEU A 244 5.77 -24.64 -6.66
CA LEU A 244 5.35 -24.12 -7.96
C LEU A 244 5.19 -25.26 -8.99
N PRO A 245 4.29 -25.12 -9.97
CA PRO A 245 4.26 -25.99 -11.15
C PRO A 245 5.64 -26.05 -11.82
N SER A 246 6.06 -27.21 -12.33
CA SER A 246 7.43 -27.43 -12.83
C SER A 246 7.83 -26.55 -14.02
N ASN A 247 6.85 -26.03 -14.76
CA ASN A 247 7.04 -25.11 -15.89
C ASN A 247 6.72 -23.65 -15.53
N ALA A 248 6.44 -23.33 -14.26
CA ALA A 248 6.14 -21.98 -13.84
C ALA A 248 7.39 -21.10 -13.89
N SER A 249 7.27 -19.95 -14.55
CA SER A 249 8.28 -18.89 -14.53
C SER A 249 7.73 -17.71 -13.73
N LEU A 250 8.56 -17.13 -12.87
CA LEU A 250 8.19 -15.99 -12.04
C LEU A 250 8.53 -14.67 -12.74
N VAL A 251 7.63 -13.70 -12.63
CA VAL A 251 7.87 -12.33 -13.10
C VAL A 251 8.71 -11.58 -12.08
N GLU A 252 9.81 -11.01 -12.55
CA GLU A 252 10.60 -10.05 -11.79
C GLU A 252 10.09 -8.63 -12.05
N THR A 253 9.59 -7.98 -11.00
CA THR A 253 9.18 -6.58 -11.06
C THR A 253 10.42 -5.69 -11.10
N LYS A 254 10.65 -5.00 -12.21
CA LYS A 254 11.74 -4.05 -12.34
C LYS A 254 11.33 -2.71 -11.75
N PHE A 255 11.89 -2.40 -10.58
CA PHE A 255 11.74 -1.10 -9.94
C PHE A 255 12.81 -0.12 -10.44
N THR A 256 12.39 1.12 -10.60
CA THR A 256 13.28 2.28 -10.70
C THR A 256 13.57 2.75 -9.28
N SER A 257 14.85 2.87 -8.95
CA SER A 257 15.27 3.43 -7.66
C SER A 257 15.33 4.95 -7.74
N GLY A 258 14.65 5.58 -6.79
CA GLY A 258 14.73 7.00 -6.51
C GLY A 258 15.95 7.39 -5.69
N PRO A 259 16.00 8.65 -5.24
CA PRO A 259 17.00 9.09 -4.28
C PRO A 259 16.88 8.30 -2.97
N THR A 260 18.03 7.98 -2.39
CA THR A 260 18.11 7.51 -1.00
C THR A 260 17.94 8.72 -0.10
N LEU A 261 16.99 8.63 0.82
CA LEU A 261 16.71 9.63 1.83
C LEU A 261 17.49 9.24 3.08
N ASP A 262 18.30 10.16 3.61
CA ASP A 262 19.08 9.93 4.83
C ASP A 262 18.84 11.11 5.76
N ARG A 263 18.53 10.85 7.03
CA ARG A 263 18.24 11.92 8.00
C ARG A 263 19.37 12.94 8.15
N SER A 264 20.62 12.54 7.87
CA SER A 264 21.81 13.38 8.01
C SER A 264 22.11 14.23 6.77
N LEU A 265 21.45 13.96 5.64
CA LEU A 265 21.72 14.61 4.36
C LEU A 265 20.50 15.42 3.90
N PRO A 266 20.62 16.75 3.73
CA PRO A 266 19.54 17.54 3.16
C PRO A 266 19.31 17.14 1.71
N ILE A 267 18.04 17.06 1.32
CA ILE A 267 17.66 16.85 -0.08
C ILE A 267 17.56 18.19 -0.77
N ASP A 268 18.29 18.33 -1.88
CA ASP A 268 18.14 19.48 -2.75
C ASP A 268 16.80 19.41 -3.49
N MET A 269 15.83 20.19 -3.01
CA MET A 269 14.51 20.36 -3.63
C MET A 269 14.47 21.56 -4.59
N SER A 270 15.60 22.17 -4.94
CA SER A 270 15.64 23.39 -5.75
C SER A 270 15.23 23.16 -7.19
N LYS A 271 15.55 21.99 -7.77
CA LYS A 271 15.27 21.66 -9.18
C LYS A 271 15.22 20.14 -9.44
N ALA A 272 14.26 19.72 -10.26
CA ALA A 272 14.27 18.40 -10.91
C ALA A 272 14.16 18.54 -12.45
N PRO A 273 14.61 17.52 -13.21
CA PRO A 273 14.28 17.43 -14.64
C PRO A 273 12.75 17.48 -14.85
N PRO A 274 12.26 18.20 -15.87
CA PRO A 274 10.83 18.22 -16.15
C PRO A 274 10.35 16.85 -16.62
N ILE A 275 9.14 16.48 -16.22
CA ILE A 275 8.49 15.22 -16.62
C ILE A 275 7.37 15.56 -17.60
N GLU A 276 7.49 15.11 -18.84
CA GLU A 276 6.43 15.28 -19.84
C GLU A 276 5.30 14.26 -19.60
N ILE A 277 4.07 14.74 -19.62
CA ILE A 277 2.83 13.93 -19.58
C ILE A 277 1.90 14.35 -20.72
N LYS A 278 1.01 13.44 -21.14
CA LYS A 278 0.04 13.69 -22.20
C LYS A 278 -1.36 13.36 -21.75
N ARG A 279 -2.26 14.33 -21.86
CA ARG A 279 -3.67 14.19 -21.51
C ARG A 279 -4.53 14.57 -22.71
N GLY A 280 -5.09 13.57 -23.37
CA GLY A 280 -5.80 13.78 -24.64
C GLY A 280 -4.87 14.44 -25.66
N ASN A 281 -5.26 15.62 -26.16
CA ASN A 281 -4.47 16.38 -27.12
C ASN A 281 -3.53 17.41 -26.48
N GLN A 282 -3.48 17.47 -25.15
CA GLN A 282 -2.66 18.44 -24.42
C GLN A 282 -1.38 17.78 -23.91
N THR A 283 -0.27 18.49 -24.03
CA THR A 283 1.02 18.11 -23.43
C THR A 283 1.29 19.02 -22.24
N PHE A 284 1.69 18.43 -21.12
CA PHE A 284 2.12 19.20 -19.94
C PHE A 284 3.52 18.77 -19.53
N ASN A 285 4.27 19.73 -18.99
CA ASN A 285 5.48 19.45 -18.23
C ASN A 285 5.19 19.61 -16.75
N ILE A 286 5.51 18.58 -15.97
CA ILE A 286 5.62 18.66 -14.52
C ILE A 286 6.97 19.28 -14.21
N GLN A 287 6.97 20.44 -13.55
CA GLN A 287 8.17 21.16 -13.16
C GLN A 287 8.25 21.21 -11.64
N SER A 288 9.45 21.00 -11.10
CA SER A 288 9.74 21.19 -9.68
C SER A 288 10.75 22.30 -9.53
N GLU A 289 10.33 23.44 -9.00
CA GLU A 289 11.18 24.61 -8.78
C GLU A 289 10.99 25.11 -7.35
N ARG A 290 12.11 25.31 -6.63
CA ARG A 290 12.11 25.84 -5.25
C ARG A 290 11.16 25.08 -4.32
N GLY A 291 11.10 23.75 -4.45
CA GLY A 291 10.23 22.90 -3.64
C GLY A 291 8.73 23.06 -3.94
N VAL A 292 8.35 23.49 -5.14
CA VAL A 292 6.95 23.51 -5.59
C VAL A 292 6.83 22.76 -6.92
N ILE A 293 5.87 21.84 -6.97
CA ILE A 293 5.51 21.08 -8.16
C ILE A 293 4.39 21.81 -8.90
N THR A 294 4.59 22.06 -10.18
CA THR A 294 3.62 22.74 -11.06
C THR A 294 3.44 21.99 -12.38
N LEU A 295 2.27 22.13 -12.98
CA LEU A 295 1.93 21.64 -14.32
C LEU A 295 1.90 22.82 -15.27
N VAL A 296 2.73 22.76 -16.31
CA VAL A 296 2.83 23.79 -17.34
C VAL A 296 2.39 23.20 -18.67
N GLU A 297 1.36 23.75 -19.29
CA GLU A 297 0.91 23.31 -20.62
C GLU A 297 1.92 23.75 -21.69
N THR A 298 2.37 22.79 -22.50
CA THR A 298 3.39 22.98 -23.55
C THR A 298 2.91 22.57 -24.94
N THR A 299 1.59 22.40 -25.11
CA THR A 299 0.95 22.07 -26.39
C THR A 299 1.41 23.06 -27.50
N PRO A 300 2.07 22.58 -28.58
CA PRO A 300 2.71 23.46 -29.58
C PRO A 300 1.77 24.43 -30.32
N SER A 301 0.46 24.17 -30.33
CA SER A 301 -0.54 24.96 -31.05
C SER A 301 -1.44 25.81 -30.15
N ALA A 302 -1.19 25.87 -28.84
CA ALA A 302 -2.00 26.67 -27.93
C ALA A 302 -1.74 28.16 -28.16
N ALA A 303 -2.72 28.87 -28.74
CA ALA A 303 -2.66 30.32 -28.99
C ALA A 303 -2.49 31.14 -27.70
N THR A 304 -2.86 30.55 -26.55
CA THR A 304 -2.69 31.13 -25.22
C THR A 304 -2.05 30.08 -24.33
N LYS A 305 -0.85 30.36 -23.78
CA LYS A 305 -0.27 29.50 -22.75
C LYS A 305 -1.17 29.55 -21.52
N ALA A 306 -1.75 28.42 -21.13
CA ALA A 306 -2.47 28.32 -19.88
C ALA A 306 -1.54 28.66 -18.70
N ALA A 307 -2.10 29.30 -17.67
CA ALA A 307 -1.34 29.59 -16.45
C ALA A 307 -0.84 28.27 -15.82
N PRO A 308 0.40 28.25 -15.27
CA PRO A 308 0.89 27.10 -14.51
C PRO A 308 -0.08 26.72 -13.39
N ARG A 309 -0.32 25.42 -13.21
CA ARG A 309 -1.20 24.89 -12.17
C ARG A 309 -0.35 24.30 -11.05
N VAL A 310 -0.51 24.80 -9.83
CA VAL A 310 0.20 24.26 -8.67
C VAL A 310 -0.37 22.89 -8.31
N VAL A 311 0.51 21.90 -8.13
CA VAL A 311 0.15 20.55 -7.65
C VAL A 311 0.33 20.48 -6.14
N GLY A 312 1.50 20.89 -5.65
CA GLY A 312 1.85 20.79 -4.24
C GLY A 312 3.31 21.15 -3.98
N ALA A 313 3.73 20.99 -2.73
CA ALA A 313 5.13 21.16 -2.34
C ALA A 313 5.99 19.96 -2.77
N GLY A 314 7.30 20.12 -2.80
CA GLY A 314 8.25 19.04 -2.99
C GLY A 314 8.88 18.93 -4.38
N LEU A 315 9.35 17.72 -4.68
CA LEU A 315 10.14 17.37 -5.85
C LEU A 315 9.49 16.19 -6.57
N ALA A 316 9.03 16.38 -7.80
CA ALA A 316 8.46 15.32 -8.62
C ALA A 316 9.56 14.35 -9.07
N LEU A 317 9.32 13.05 -8.88
CA LEU A 317 10.22 11.96 -9.26
C LEU A 317 9.74 11.24 -10.53
N ALA A 318 8.43 10.98 -10.62
CA ALA A 318 7.83 10.23 -11.71
C ALA A 318 6.33 10.55 -11.83
N ALA A 319 5.73 10.24 -12.98
CA ALA A 319 4.28 10.38 -13.16
C ALA A 319 3.72 9.34 -14.14
N THR A 320 2.43 9.02 -13.97
CA THR A 320 1.66 8.25 -14.95
C THR A 320 1.51 9.02 -16.26
N ALA A 321 1.17 8.32 -17.34
CA ALA A 321 1.08 8.88 -18.69
C ALA A 321 0.17 10.12 -18.77
N GLY A 322 -1.00 10.06 -18.13
CA GLY A 322 -1.94 11.18 -18.02
C GLY A 322 -1.66 12.16 -16.87
N GLY A 323 -0.64 11.89 -16.04
CA GLY A 323 -0.28 12.70 -14.88
C GLY A 323 -1.30 12.73 -13.76
N ARG A 324 -2.21 11.75 -13.71
CA ARG A 324 -3.15 11.63 -12.58
C ARG A 324 -2.43 11.31 -11.28
N TYR A 325 -1.38 10.49 -11.34
CA TYR A 325 -0.55 10.16 -10.19
C TYR A 325 0.86 10.68 -10.41
N ILE A 326 1.32 11.53 -9.50
CA ILE A 326 2.68 12.10 -9.51
C ILE A 326 3.38 11.64 -8.24
N VAL A 327 4.43 10.82 -8.42
CA VAL A 327 5.32 10.37 -7.34
C VAL A 327 6.26 11.50 -7.00
N ALA A 328 6.39 11.84 -5.73
CA ALA A 328 7.19 12.97 -5.29
C ALA A 328 7.82 12.73 -3.92
N LEU A 329 8.84 13.53 -3.60
CA LEU A 329 9.28 13.77 -2.23
C LEU A 329 8.65 15.07 -1.74
N ALA A 330 7.97 15.05 -0.61
CA ALA A 330 7.38 16.24 -0.02
C ALA A 330 7.90 16.48 1.40
N PRO A 331 7.98 17.74 1.87
CA PRO A 331 8.23 18.03 3.27
C PRO A 331 7.16 17.41 4.16
N ARG A 332 7.56 16.80 5.27
CA ARG A 332 6.61 16.26 6.25
C ARG A 332 5.89 17.40 6.95
N SER A 333 4.60 17.24 7.19
CA SER A 333 3.80 18.26 7.89
C SER A 333 4.20 18.43 9.36
N ARG A 334 4.74 17.38 9.98
CA ARG A 334 5.22 17.36 11.37
C ARG A 334 6.47 16.48 11.49
N PRO A 335 7.66 16.99 11.11
CA PRO A 335 8.88 16.20 11.19
C PRO A 335 9.26 15.97 12.66
N ASP A 336 9.47 14.72 13.07
CA ASP A 336 10.21 14.42 14.30
C ASP A 336 11.68 14.82 14.08
N PRO A 337 12.34 15.52 15.01
CA PRO A 337 13.75 15.87 14.90
C PRO A 337 14.70 14.69 14.65
N ASN A 338 14.27 13.46 14.98
CA ASN A 338 15.06 12.24 14.81
C ASN A 338 14.70 11.46 13.53
N GLU A 339 13.66 11.87 12.81
CA GLU A 339 13.21 11.27 11.56
C GLU A 339 13.57 12.16 10.36
N MET A 340 13.32 11.65 9.15
CA MET A 340 13.54 12.43 7.94
C MET A 340 12.53 13.58 7.83
N ALA A 341 13.01 14.74 7.39
CA ALA A 341 12.18 15.93 7.19
C ALA A 341 11.29 15.86 5.93
N VAL A 342 11.48 14.83 5.12
CA VAL A 342 10.88 14.63 3.80
C VAL A 342 10.32 13.21 3.75
N GLU A 343 9.21 13.01 3.05
CA GLU A 343 8.60 11.70 2.89
C GLU A 343 8.17 11.44 1.44
N PRO A 344 8.14 10.16 1.01
CA PRO A 344 7.61 9.80 -0.29
C PRO A 344 6.08 9.96 -0.28
N VAL A 345 5.56 10.70 -1.25
CA VAL A 345 4.12 10.93 -1.44
C VAL A 345 3.71 10.68 -2.87
N VAL A 346 2.42 10.44 -3.06
CA VAL A 346 1.77 10.49 -4.36
C VAL A 346 0.72 11.57 -4.36
N TYR A 347 0.89 12.54 -5.26
CA TYR A 347 -0.14 13.52 -5.59
C TYR A 347 -1.13 12.91 -6.57
N THR A 348 -2.41 12.88 -6.20
CA THR A 348 -3.52 12.51 -7.08
C THR A 348 -4.15 13.78 -7.63
N VAL A 349 -3.94 14.02 -8.92
CA VAL A 349 -4.42 15.21 -9.64
C VAL A 349 -5.75 14.88 -10.31
N THR A 350 -6.80 15.60 -9.90
CA THR A 350 -8.11 15.58 -10.57
C THR A 350 -8.24 16.85 -11.38
N TRP A 351 -8.56 16.67 -12.66
CA TRP A 351 -8.53 17.70 -13.69
C TRP A 351 -9.89 18.28 -14.02
#